data_AF-A0A958MAP3-F1
#
_entry.id   AF-A0A958MAP3-F1
#
_cell.length_a   1.000
_cell.length_b   1.000
_cell.length_c   1.000
_cell.angle_alpha   90.00
_cell.angle_beta   90.00
_cell.angle_gamma   90.00
#
_symmetry.space_group_name_H-M   'P 1'
#
loop_
_entity.id
_entity.type
_entity.pdbx_description
1 polymer ?
#
loop_
_entity_poly.entity_id
_entity_poly.type
_entity_poly.pdbx_seq_one_letter_code
_entity_poly.pdbx_strand_id
1 'polypeptide(L)'
;PDLTKQIDINERIPPEYAALDVYCFDFNNAIREDLYAKRVEFKAEGVGRGEVSFKVTFRATEPDIYAKTIRFIYAVKLDKPCSYRITEIFKDGRTERSKWTAVENWHQILDVTTQPANNSDQ
;
A
#
# COMPACT_ATOMS: atom_id res chain seq x y z
N PRO A 1 -28.52 -21.79 29.79
CA PRO A 1 -28.70 -20.38 29.37
C PRO A 1 -27.38 -19.80 28.87
N ASP A 2 -27.41 -19.30 27.64
CA ASP A 2 -26.28 -18.97 26.77
C ASP A 2 -25.18 -18.12 27.39
N LEU A 3 -23.93 -18.55 27.20
CA LEU A 3 -22.71 -17.78 27.44
C LEU A 3 -21.91 -17.68 26.14
N THR A 4 -22.55 -17.19 25.08
CA THR A 4 -21.87 -16.85 23.84
C THR A 4 -21.66 -15.35 23.83
N LYS A 5 -20.56 -14.89 24.44
CA LYS A 5 -20.07 -13.53 24.23
C LYS A 5 -19.56 -13.43 22.79
N GLN A 6 -20.35 -12.81 21.93
CA GLN A 6 -19.88 -12.35 20.63
C GLN A 6 -18.85 -11.25 20.88
N ILE A 7 -17.58 -11.61 20.78
CA ILE A 7 -16.48 -10.64 20.83
C ILE A 7 -16.42 -10.04 19.43
N ASP A 8 -16.83 -8.78 19.30
CA ASP A 8 -16.58 -8.00 18.09
C ASP A 8 -15.07 -7.76 17.99
N ILE A 9 -14.44 -8.40 17.01
CA ILE A 9 -12.99 -8.32 16.78
C ILE A 9 -12.58 -6.90 16.31
N ASN A 10 -13.53 -6.08 15.85
CA ASN A 10 -13.24 -4.72 15.38
C ASN A 10 -12.85 -3.75 16.51
N GLU A 11 -13.23 -4.02 17.77
CA GLU A 11 -12.96 -3.13 18.91
C GLU A 11 -11.54 -3.24 19.49
N ARG A 12 -10.72 -4.17 19.00
CA ARG A 12 -9.42 -4.51 19.62
C ARG A 12 -8.18 -4.21 18.78
N ILE A 13 -8.30 -3.44 17.71
CA ILE A 13 -7.11 -2.82 17.11
C ILE A 13 -6.83 -1.58 17.95
N PRO A 14 -5.71 -1.52 18.72
CA PRO A 14 -5.37 -0.31 19.45
C PRO A 14 -5.34 0.85 18.44
N PRO A 15 -5.93 2.01 18.75
CA PRO A 15 -5.93 3.16 17.85
C PRO A 15 -4.51 3.60 17.45
N GLU A 16 -3.48 3.12 18.14
CA GLU A 16 -2.05 3.36 17.89
C GLU A 16 -1.45 2.49 16.77
N TYR A 17 -2.19 1.51 16.22
CA TYR A 17 -1.66 0.57 15.23
C TYR A 17 -2.03 0.95 13.80
N ALA A 18 -1.25 1.84 13.17
CA ALA A 18 -1.35 1.98 11.71
C ALA A 18 -0.86 0.70 11.05
N ALA A 19 -1.75 0.09 10.26
CA ALA A 19 -1.42 -0.92 9.29
C ALA A 19 -2.11 -0.59 7.97
N LEU A 20 -1.36 -0.59 6.88
CA LEU A 20 -1.89 -0.37 5.54
C LEU A 20 -1.68 -1.63 4.71
N ASP A 21 -2.77 -2.20 4.21
CA ASP A 21 -2.69 -3.32 3.27
C ASP A 21 -2.55 -2.79 1.85
N VAL A 22 -1.49 -3.22 1.17
CA VAL A 22 -1.17 -2.83 -0.20
C VAL A 22 -1.28 -4.05 -1.10
N TYR A 23 -2.07 -3.93 -2.16
CA TYR A 23 -2.28 -4.98 -3.15
C TYR A 23 -1.75 -4.55 -4.51
N CYS A 24 -1.20 -5.51 -5.24
CA CYS A 24 -0.73 -5.32 -6.61
C CYS A 24 -0.87 -6.64 -7.38
N PHE A 25 -1.84 -6.71 -8.28
CA PHE A 25 -2.11 -7.89 -9.08
C PHE A 25 -1.36 -7.91 -10.42
N ASP A 26 -0.53 -6.91 -10.70
CA ASP A 26 0.16 -6.76 -12.00
C ASP A 26 0.97 -8.00 -12.39
N PHE A 27 1.67 -8.59 -11.43
CA PHE A 27 2.52 -9.77 -11.67
C PHE A 27 1.74 -11.07 -11.52
N ASN A 28 0.80 -11.12 -10.57
CA ASN A 28 -0.04 -12.29 -10.32
C ASN A 28 -0.93 -12.61 -11.52
N ASN A 29 -1.49 -11.58 -12.16
CA ASN A 29 -2.38 -11.70 -13.31
C ASN A 29 -1.69 -11.42 -14.66
N ALA A 30 -0.35 -11.31 -14.69
CA ALA A 30 0.43 -11.00 -15.90
C ALA A 30 -0.05 -9.75 -16.68
N ILE A 31 -0.52 -8.71 -15.98
CA ILE A 31 -1.04 -7.46 -16.59
C ILE A 31 0.12 -6.62 -17.15
N ARG A 32 1.28 -6.61 -16.50
CA ARG A 32 2.45 -5.77 -16.84
C ARG A 32 3.71 -6.61 -17.01
N GLU A 33 3.78 -7.39 -18.08
CA GLU A 33 4.94 -8.23 -18.41
C GLU A 33 6.20 -7.42 -18.74
N ASP A 34 6.08 -6.14 -19.04
CA ASP A 34 7.18 -5.19 -19.25
C ASP A 34 7.90 -4.81 -17.95
N LEU A 35 7.22 -4.94 -16.80
CA LEU A 35 7.77 -4.57 -15.51
C LEU A 35 8.65 -5.67 -14.91
N TYR A 36 9.77 -5.26 -14.35
CA TYR A 36 10.60 -6.08 -13.46
C TYR A 36 10.09 -6.01 -12.02
N ALA A 37 9.71 -4.82 -11.56
CA ALA A 37 9.18 -4.61 -10.23
C ALA A 37 8.31 -3.34 -10.15
N LYS A 38 7.36 -3.35 -9.22
CA LYS A 38 6.58 -2.16 -8.83
C LYS A 38 6.86 -1.86 -7.37
N ARG A 39 7.42 -0.69 -7.09
CA ARG A 39 7.74 -0.24 -5.74
C ARG A 39 6.75 0.83 -5.30
N VAL A 40 6.16 0.64 -4.12
CA VAL A 40 5.30 1.63 -3.49
C VAL A 40 6.05 2.22 -2.31
N GLU A 41 6.25 3.53 -2.32
CA GLU A 41 6.91 4.29 -1.26
C GLU A 41 5.85 5.10 -0.51
N PHE A 42 5.99 5.19 0.81
CA PHE A 42 5.09 5.91 1.70
C PHE A 42 5.88 6.93 2.50
N LYS A 43 5.22 8.05 2.81
CA LYS A 43 5.72 9.07 3.74
C LYS A 43 4.60 9.51 4.68
N ALA A 44 4.98 9.71 5.94
CA ALA A 44 4.08 10.15 6.99
C ALA A 44 4.81 11.04 8.00
N GLU A 45 4.06 11.81 8.77
CA GLU A 45 4.62 12.58 9.88
C GLU A 45 4.72 11.71 11.14
N GLY A 46 5.92 11.60 11.70
CA GLY A 46 6.15 10.96 12.99
C GLY A 46 5.70 11.83 14.17
N VAL A 47 5.39 11.20 15.30
CA VAL A 47 5.02 11.90 16.55
C VAL A 47 6.12 12.89 16.98
N GLY A 48 7.40 12.54 16.75
CA GLY A 48 8.58 13.35 17.03
C GLY A 48 8.95 14.44 15.99
N ARG A 49 8.03 14.81 15.08
CA ARG A 49 8.22 15.83 14.01
C ARG A 49 9.16 15.44 12.85
N GLY A 50 9.63 14.18 12.77
CA GLY A 50 10.38 13.66 11.63
C GLY A 50 9.48 13.00 10.57
N GLU A 51 9.88 13.02 9.31
CA GLU A 51 9.24 12.20 8.27
C GLU A 51 9.62 10.73 8.47
N VAL A 52 8.62 9.86 8.47
CA VAL A 52 8.82 8.42 8.47
C VAL A 52 8.50 7.89 7.09
N SER A 53 9.43 7.15 6.49
CA SER A 53 9.27 6.57 5.16
C SER A 53 9.33 5.05 5.18
N PHE A 54 8.49 4.43 4.36
CA PHE A 54 8.41 2.99 4.21
C PHE A 54 8.29 2.62 2.73
N LYS A 55 8.64 1.40 2.39
CA LYS A 55 8.45 0.91 1.03
C LYS A 55 8.08 -0.57 1.01
N VAL A 56 7.24 -0.92 0.06
CA VAL A 56 7.00 -2.30 -0.36
C VAL A 56 7.36 -2.44 -1.82
N THR A 57 7.75 -3.63 -2.25
CA THR A 57 8.11 -3.91 -3.64
C THR A 57 7.50 -5.21 -4.05
N PHE A 58 6.72 -5.18 -5.13
CA PHE A 58 6.17 -6.32 -5.84
C PHE A 58 7.11 -6.64 -7.01
N ARG A 59 7.40 -7.92 -7.26
CA ARG A 59 8.42 -8.35 -8.22
C ARG A 59 7.85 -9.37 -9.19
N ALA A 60 8.28 -9.31 -10.43
CA ALA A 60 7.94 -10.31 -11.43
C ALA A 60 8.44 -11.72 -11.08
N THR A 61 9.51 -11.82 -10.28
CA THR A 61 10.07 -13.11 -9.81
C THR A 61 9.28 -13.75 -8.66
N GLU A 62 8.34 -13.01 -8.06
CA GLU A 62 7.54 -13.45 -6.91
C GLU A 62 6.04 -13.14 -7.14
N PRO A 63 5.44 -13.65 -8.23
CA PRO A 63 4.07 -13.26 -8.65
C PRO A 63 2.98 -13.66 -7.65
N ASP A 64 3.24 -14.67 -6.80
CA ASP A 64 2.31 -15.09 -5.75
C ASP A 64 2.25 -14.10 -4.57
N ILE A 65 3.23 -13.19 -4.45
CA ILE A 65 3.26 -12.17 -3.38
C ILE A 65 2.60 -10.88 -3.89
N TYR A 66 1.27 -10.90 -4.00
CA TYR A 66 0.47 -9.78 -4.49
C TYR A 66 -0.10 -8.88 -3.38
N ALA A 67 -0.02 -9.29 -2.12
CA ALA A 67 -0.52 -8.55 -0.96
C ALA A 67 0.60 -8.33 0.08
N LYS A 68 0.74 -7.11 0.58
CA LYS A 68 1.73 -6.74 1.60
C LYS A 68 1.12 -5.78 2.62
N THR A 69 1.16 -6.15 3.89
CA THR A 69 0.79 -5.26 5.01
C THR A 69 2.00 -4.46 5.45
N ILE A 70 1.88 -3.14 5.48
CA ILE A 70 2.87 -2.24 6.06
C ILE A 70 2.48 -2.02 7.52
N ARG A 71 3.38 -2.36 8.43
CA ARG A 71 3.26 -2.05 9.86
C ARG A 71 4.20 -0.90 10.17
N PHE A 72 3.66 0.17 10.76
CA PHE A 72 4.45 1.34 11.12
C PHE A 72 5.23 1.04 12.40
N ILE A 73 6.53 0.77 12.26
CA ILE A 73 7.43 0.45 13.40
C ILE A 73 7.63 1.68 14.30
N TYR A 74 7.47 2.88 13.73
CA TYR A 74 7.59 4.15 14.44
C TYR A 74 6.21 4.77 14.66
N ALA A 75 6.04 5.46 15.78
CA ALA A 75 4.83 6.21 16.08
C ALA A 75 4.61 7.30 15.02
N VAL A 76 3.54 7.15 14.25
CA VAL A 76 3.08 8.12 13.24
C VAL A 76 1.85 8.88 13.73
N LYS A 77 1.69 10.11 13.24
CA LYS A 77 0.52 10.95 13.51
C LYS A 77 -0.65 10.52 12.63
N LEU A 78 -1.55 9.74 13.21
CA LEU A 78 -2.71 9.18 12.51
C LEU A 78 -3.78 10.22 12.18
N ASP A 79 -3.76 11.35 12.88
CA ASP A 79 -4.57 12.54 12.60
C ASP A 79 -4.10 13.31 11.35
N LYS A 80 -2.97 12.91 10.77
CA LYS A 80 -2.42 13.50 9.55
C LYS A 80 -2.47 12.50 8.39
N PRO A 81 -2.67 12.95 7.14
CA PRO A 81 -2.68 12.07 5.99
C PRO A 81 -1.31 11.48 5.73
N CYS A 82 -1.28 10.22 5.31
CA CYS A 82 -0.12 9.61 4.69
C CYS A 82 -0.06 10.03 3.21
N SER A 83 1.10 9.92 2.57
CA SER A 83 1.19 9.97 1.10
C SER A 83 1.96 8.78 0.56
N TYR A 84 1.61 8.33 -0.64
CA TYR A 84 2.31 7.27 -1.33
C TYR A 84 2.73 7.72 -2.74
N ARG A 85 3.72 7.04 -3.31
CA ARG A 85 4.04 7.13 -4.75
C ARG A 85 4.47 5.76 -5.26
N ILE A 86 4.31 5.56 -6.56
CA ILE A 86 4.69 4.34 -7.24
C ILE A 86 5.95 4.62 -8.06
N THR A 87 6.93 3.73 -7.98
CA THR A 87 8.04 3.65 -8.92
C THR A 87 7.94 2.32 -9.67
N GLU A 88 7.67 2.40 -10.96
CA GLU A 88 7.71 1.28 -11.89
C GLU A 88 9.15 1.08 -12.38
N ILE A 89 9.63 -0.16 -12.33
CA ILE A 89 10.98 -0.55 -12.74
C ILE A 89 10.80 -1.54 -13.88
N PHE A 90 11.27 -1.17 -15.05
CA PHE A 90 11.09 -1.92 -16.29
C PHE A 90 12.20 -2.96 -16.48
N LYS A 91 11.94 -4.01 -17.25
CA LYS A 91 12.94 -5.05 -17.57
C LYS A 91 14.12 -4.51 -18.40
N ASP A 92 13.93 -3.40 -19.11
CA ASP A 92 14.96 -2.71 -19.89
C ASP A 92 15.85 -1.78 -19.03
N GLY A 93 15.60 -1.70 -17.72
CA GLY A 93 16.34 -0.85 -16.78
C GLY A 93 15.80 0.58 -16.64
N ARG A 94 14.77 0.97 -17.43
CA ARG A 94 14.09 2.25 -17.22
C ARG A 94 13.33 2.24 -15.89
N THR A 95 13.06 3.44 -15.37
CA THR A 95 12.21 3.64 -14.20
C THR A 95 11.28 4.81 -14.41
N GLU A 96 10.00 4.63 -14.08
CA GLU A 96 9.01 5.71 -14.08
C GLU A 96 8.48 5.90 -12.67
N ARG A 97 8.41 7.15 -12.23
CA ARG A 97 8.02 7.49 -10.86
C ARG A 97 6.83 8.43 -10.89
N SER A 98 5.76 8.03 -10.20
CA SER A 98 4.57 8.85 -10.04
C SER A 98 4.81 10.04 -9.11
N LYS A 99 3.89 11.01 -9.14
CA LYS A 99 3.78 12.03 -8.10
C LYS A 99 3.35 11.39 -6.78
N TRP A 100 3.56 12.11 -5.69
CA TRP A 100 2.99 11.76 -4.38
C TRP A 100 1.49 11.99 -4.39
N THR A 101 0.74 10.99 -3.93
CA THR A 101 -0.71 10.98 -3.79
C THR A 101 -1.06 10.81 -2.31
N ALA A 102 -2.03 11.57 -1.80
CA ALA A 102 -2.46 11.46 -0.41
C ALA A 102 -3.29 10.19 -0.18
N VAL A 103 -3.17 9.63 1.02
CA VAL A 103 -3.99 8.55 1.55
C VAL A 103 -4.82 9.14 2.68
N GLU A 104 -6.13 9.23 2.48
CA GLU A 104 -7.03 9.89 3.43
C GLU A 104 -7.32 9.02 4.67
N ASN A 105 -7.30 7.70 4.52
CA ASN A 105 -7.56 6.77 5.63
C ASN A 105 -6.45 5.72 5.77
N TRP A 106 -5.94 5.58 6.98
CA TRP A 106 -4.88 4.64 7.35
C TRP A 106 -5.32 3.16 7.35
N HIS A 107 -6.63 2.90 7.42
CA HIS A 107 -7.19 1.55 7.50
C HIS A 107 -7.72 1.05 6.15
N GLN A 108 -7.49 1.78 5.07
CA GLN A 108 -7.98 1.40 3.76
C GLN A 108 -7.06 0.39 3.08
N ILE A 109 -7.65 -0.41 2.21
CA ILE A 109 -6.90 -1.21 1.26
C ILE A 109 -6.40 -0.27 0.16
N LEU A 110 -5.09 -0.27 -0.09
CA LEU A 110 -4.49 0.43 -1.22
C LEU A 110 -4.20 -0.56 -2.35
N ASP A 111 -5.05 -0.56 -3.37
CA ASP A 111 -4.78 -1.28 -4.62
C ASP A 111 -3.96 -0.40 -5.56
N VAL A 112 -2.76 -0.88 -5.92
CA VAL A 112 -1.84 -0.22 -6.86
C VAL A 112 -1.71 -0.97 -8.20
N THR A 113 -2.62 -1.91 -8.45
CA THR A 113 -2.73 -2.62 -9.73
C THR A 113 -2.92 -1.60 -10.85
N THR A 114 -2.23 -1.82 -11.97
CA THR A 114 -2.36 -0.98 -13.15
C THR A 114 -3.81 -1.06 -13.64
N GLN A 115 -4.51 0.07 -13.62
CA GLN A 115 -5.83 0.10 -14.21
C GLN A 115 -5.69 -0.01 -15.74
N PRO A 116 -6.47 -0.88 -16.39
CA PRO A 116 -6.56 -0.84 -17.84
C PRO A 116 -7.02 0.57 -18.24
N ALA A 117 -6.47 1.10 -19.34
CA ALA A 117 -6.94 2.36 -19.89
C ALA A 117 -8.43 2.21 -20.25
N ASN A 118 -9.32 2.61 -19.34
CA ASN A 118 -10.71 2.84 -19.68
C ASN A 118 -10.69 4.01 -20.66
N ASN A 119 -10.84 3.72 -21.95
CA ASN A 119 -11.24 4.70 -22.95
C ASN A 119 -12.54 5.34 -22.45
N SER A 120 -12.39 6.45 -21.74
CA SER A 120 -13.46 7.30 -21.23
C SER A 120 -13.44 8.57 -22.07
N ASP A 121 -13.49 8.37 -23.39
CA ASP A 121 -13.91 9.38 -24.36
C ASP A 121 -15.29 8.93 -24.85
N GLN A 122 -16.33 9.36 -24.14
CA GLN A 122 -17.68 9.58 -24.66
C GLN A 122 -18.25 10.84 -24.03
#